data_AF-A0A6P1HI71-F1
#
_entry.id   AF-A0A6P1HI71-F1
#
_cell.length_a   1.000
_cell.length_b   1.000
_cell.length_c   1.000
_cell.angle_alpha   90.00
_cell.angle_beta   90.00
_cell.angle_gamma   90.00
#
_symmetry.space_group_name_H-M   'P 1'
#
loop_
_entity.id
_entity.type
_entity.pdbx_description
1 polymer ?
#
loop_
_entity_poly.entity_id
_entity_poly.type
_entity_poly.pdbx_seq_one_letter_code
_entity_poly.pdbx_strand_id
1 'polypeptide(L)'
;MPKNRLDSELWRDVRKKIWNRDGGKCTKCLESVDLNSCHIDHKKSGLMGTNKMKNLRTLCRRCHVLRADIRHQGMIDRALQDGIINPGWRDNVWDD
;
A
#
# COMPACT_ATOMS: atom_id res chain seq x y z
N MET A 1 4.53 -6.03 -8.55
CA MET A 1 3.98 -7.34 -8.14
C MET A 1 5.11 -8.35 -8.03
N PRO A 2 5.20 -9.14 -6.93
CA PRO A 2 6.20 -10.19 -6.77
C PRO A 2 5.97 -11.33 -7.76
N LYS A 3 7.05 -12.04 -8.14
CA LYS A 3 7.03 -13.16 -9.09
C LYS A 3 6.17 -14.34 -8.60
N ASN A 4 6.20 -14.60 -7.29
CA ASN A 4 5.41 -15.65 -6.65
C ASN A 4 4.28 -15.02 -5.84
N ARG A 5 3.05 -15.12 -6.34
CA ARG A 5 1.86 -14.76 -5.58
C ARG A 5 1.58 -15.84 -4.54
N LEU A 6 1.21 -15.42 -3.33
CA LEU A 6 0.74 -16.36 -2.33
C LEU A 6 -0.66 -16.86 -2.72
N ASP A 7 -1.00 -18.04 -2.23
CA ASP A 7 -2.39 -18.51 -2.24
C ASP A 7 -3.30 -17.47 -1.55
N SER A 8 -4.55 -17.39 -2.02
CA SER A 8 -5.52 -16.39 -1.57
C SER A 8 -5.82 -16.44 -0.06
N GLU A 9 -5.89 -17.64 0.52
CA GLU A 9 -6.15 -17.83 1.95
C GLU A 9 -4.92 -17.44 2.77
N LEU A 10 -3.75 -17.90 2.34
CA LEU A 10 -2.49 -17.51 2.97
C LEU A 10 -2.26 -16.01 2.90
N TRP A 11 -2.68 -15.36 1.80
CA TRP A 11 -2.61 -13.92 1.66
C TRP A 11 -3.52 -13.19 2.65
N ARG A 12 -4.74 -13.69 2.89
CA ARG A 12 -5.66 -13.13 3.89
C ARG A 12 -5.04 -13.15 5.29
N ASP A 13 -4.39 -14.25 5.65
CA ASP A 13 -3.69 -14.38 6.93
C ASP A 13 -2.49 -13.44 7.03
N VAL A 14 -1.70 -13.33 5.96
CA VAL A 14 -0.57 -12.38 5.88
C VAL A 14 -1.08 -10.95 6.02
N ARG A 15 -2.17 -10.57 5.35
CA ARG A 15 -2.78 -9.23 5.48
C ARG A 15 -3.15 -8.94 6.93
N LYS A 16 -3.85 -9.85 7.60
CA LYS A 16 -4.25 -9.70 9.00
C LYS A 16 -3.04 -9.56 9.93
N LYS A 17 -2.00 -10.37 9.74
CA LYS A 17 -0.75 -10.29 10.53
C LYS A 17 -0.04 -8.96 10.34
N ILE A 18 0.06 -8.45 9.11
CA ILE A 18 0.70 -7.15 8.82
C ILE A 18 -0.10 -6.00 9.40
N TRP A 19 -1.42 -6.00 9.21
CA TRP A 19 -2.30 -4.97 9.77
C TRP A 19 -2.25 -4.93 11.30
N ASN A 20 -2.31 -6.10 11.96
CA ASN A 20 -2.16 -6.19 13.42
C ASN A 20 -0.79 -5.66 13.89
N ARG A 21 0.29 -6.04 13.20
CA ARG A 21 1.65 -5.55 13.50
C ARG A 21 1.74 -4.02 13.41
N ASP A 22 1.09 -3.45 12.41
CA ASP A 22 1.08 -1.99 12.17
C ASP A 22 0.03 -1.27 13.01
N GLY A 23 -0.60 -1.96 13.97
CA GLY A 23 -1.57 -1.37 14.90
C GLY A 23 -2.85 -0.87 14.24
N GLY A 24 -3.20 -1.44 13.09
CA GLY A 24 -4.33 -1.01 12.27
C GLY A 24 -4.20 0.41 11.72
N LYS A 25 -2.97 0.88 11.53
CA LYS A 25 -2.67 2.23 11.06
C LYS A 25 -1.87 2.23 9.77
N CYS A 26 -2.06 3.26 8.97
CA CYS A 26 -1.18 3.56 7.86
C CYS A 26 0.22 3.86 8.40
N THR A 27 1.22 3.11 7.95
CA THR A 27 2.61 3.30 8.39
C THR A 27 3.23 4.62 7.95
N LYS A 28 2.63 5.32 6.97
CA LYS A 28 3.12 6.62 6.48
C LYS A 28 2.48 7.83 7.18
N CYS A 29 1.16 7.86 7.33
CA CYS A 29 0.43 9.01 7.89
C CYS A 29 -0.16 8.74 9.28
N LEU A 30 0.00 7.51 9.81
CA LEU A 30 -0.45 7.08 11.14
C LEU A 30 -1.97 7.08 11.37
N GLU A 31 -2.75 7.45 10.35
CA GLU A 31 -4.21 7.34 10.39
C GLU A 31 -4.67 5.89 10.51
N SER A 32 -5.73 5.69 11.30
CA SER A 32 -6.38 4.39 11.45
C SER A 32 -7.02 3.95 10.14
N VAL A 33 -6.88 2.67 9.81
CA VAL A 33 -7.41 2.07 8.58
C VAL A 33 -8.05 0.72 8.87
N ASP A 34 -9.17 0.43 8.23
CA ASP A 34 -9.81 -0.88 8.34
C ASP A 34 -9.02 -1.96 7.58
N LEU A 35 -9.04 -3.20 8.08
CA LEU A 35 -8.32 -4.32 7.49
C LEU A 35 -8.73 -4.58 6.02
N ASN A 36 -10.02 -4.38 5.70
CA ASN A 36 -10.56 -4.65 4.37
C ASN A 36 -10.29 -3.50 3.39
N SER A 37 -10.20 -2.26 3.86
CA SER A 37 -9.96 -1.08 3.03
C SER A 37 -8.49 -0.67 2.92
N CYS A 38 -7.64 -1.13 3.85
CA CYS A 38 -6.21 -0.86 3.80
C CYS A 38 -5.53 -1.59 2.62
N HIS A 39 -4.39 -1.03 2.21
CA HIS A 39 -3.53 -1.64 1.20
C HIS A 39 -2.29 -2.21 1.87
N ILE A 40 -1.98 -3.49 1.61
CA ILE A 40 -0.71 -4.09 2.01
C ILE A 40 0.28 -3.92 0.86
N ASP A 41 1.21 -2.98 1.03
CA ASP A 41 2.21 -2.61 0.04
C ASP A 41 3.55 -3.28 0.31
N HIS A 42 4.29 -3.56 -0.77
CA HIS A 42 5.67 -4.01 -0.70
C HIS A 42 6.60 -2.79 -0.65
N LYS A 43 7.38 -2.60 0.42
CA LYS A 43 8.38 -1.52 0.53
C LYS A 43 9.34 -1.53 -0.65
N LYS A 44 9.99 -2.68 -0.88
CA LYS A 44 10.71 -2.97 -2.13
C LYS A 44 9.80 -3.76 -3.05
N SER A 45 9.57 -3.22 -4.24
CA SER A 45 8.69 -3.80 -5.25
C SER A 45 9.46 -4.38 -6.44
N GLY A 46 8.75 -4.96 -7.41
CA GLY A 46 9.34 -5.54 -8.62
C GLY A 46 10.03 -6.89 -8.38
N LEU A 47 11.12 -7.15 -9.10
CA LEU A 47 11.86 -8.43 -9.02
C LEU A 47 12.46 -8.70 -7.63
N MET A 48 12.79 -7.64 -6.88
CA MET A 48 13.30 -7.75 -5.52
C MET A 48 12.20 -7.76 -4.45
N GLY A 49 10.93 -7.71 -4.85
CA GLY A 49 9.81 -7.73 -3.93
C GLY A 49 9.61 -9.10 -3.31
N THR A 50 9.61 -9.16 -1.97
CA THR A 50 9.38 -10.40 -1.21
C THR A 50 8.12 -10.30 -0.36
N ASN A 51 7.44 -11.43 -0.14
CA ASN A 51 6.30 -11.52 0.77
C ASN A 51 6.73 -11.68 2.24
N LYS A 52 8.00 -11.44 2.56
CA LYS A 52 8.50 -11.47 3.93
C LYS A 52 7.87 -10.32 4.71
N MET A 53 7.47 -10.58 5.95
CA MET A 53 6.81 -9.59 6.81
C MET A 53 7.53 -8.23 6.82
N LYS A 54 8.86 -8.21 6.91
CA LYS A 54 9.68 -6.98 6.91
C LYS A 54 9.55 -6.10 5.66
N ASN A 55 9.18 -6.69 4.52
CA ASN A 55 9.02 -5.98 3.25
C ASN A 55 7.58 -5.56 3.00
N LEU A 56 6.64 -5.97 3.85
CA LEU A 56 5.23 -5.61 3.73
C LEU A 56 4.88 -4.53 4.75
N ARG A 57 3.92 -3.66 4.40
CA ARG A 57 3.42 -2.59 5.26
C ARG A 57 1.96 -2.26 4.97
N THR A 58 1.27 -1.76 5.98
CA THR A 58 -0.10 -1.23 5.88
C THR A 58 -0.06 0.23 5.43
N LEU A 59 -0.81 0.57 4.38
CA LEU A 59 -1.01 1.93 3.90
C LEU A 59 -2.50 2.23 3.71
N CYS A 60 -2.90 3.48 3.95
CA CYS A 60 -4.19 3.98 3.47
C CYS A 60 -4.14 4.16 1.95
N ARG A 61 -5.31 4.22 1.30
CA ARG A 61 -5.41 4.39 -0.15
C ARG A 61 -4.65 5.63 -0.64
N ARG A 62 -4.81 6.78 0.04
CA ARG A 62 -4.10 8.03 -0.29
C ARG A 62 -2.58 7.85 -0.30
N CYS A 63 -2.01 7.34 0.79
CA CYS A 63 -0.56 7.14 0.87
C CYS A 63 -0.06 6.11 -0.14
N HIS A 64 -0.79 5.01 -0.38
CA HIS A 64 -0.37 4.01 -1.37
C HIS A 64 -0.30 4.61 -2.78
N VAL A 65 -1.32 5.37 -3.18
CA VAL A 65 -1.38 6.03 -4.49
C VAL A 65 -0.25 7.04 -4.67
N LEU A 66 0.06 7.82 -3.62
CA LEU A 66 1.10 8.84 -3.65
C LEU A 66 2.52 8.30 -3.49
N ARG A 67 2.71 6.98 -3.38
CA ARG A 67 4.06 6.42 -3.34
C ARG A 67 4.73 6.56 -4.71
N ALA A 68 5.99 6.95 -4.72
CA ALA A 68 6.87 7.05 -5.90
C ALA A 68 7.11 5.67 -6.56
N ASP A 69 6.14 5.22 -7.35
CA ASP A 69 6.22 3.99 -8.13
C ASP A 69 5.49 4.21 -9.46
N ILE A 70 6.21 4.06 -10.57
CA ILE A 70 5.67 4.26 -11.93
C ILE A 70 4.44 3.39 -12.23
N ARG A 71 4.30 2.26 -11.53
CA ARG A 71 3.16 1.34 -11.68
C ARG A 71 1.87 1.85 -11.04
N HIS A 72 1.93 2.93 -10.26
CA HIS A 72 0.78 3.50 -9.57
C HIS A 72 0.02 4.53 -10.41
N GLN A 73 0.46 4.86 -11.62
CA GLN A 73 -0.16 5.90 -12.45
C GLN A 73 -1.69 5.70 -12.62
N GLY A 74 -2.14 4.47 -12.92
CA GLY A 74 -3.58 4.19 -13.04
C GLY A 74 -4.35 4.33 -11.71
N MET A 75 -3.69 4.18 -10.57
CA MET A 75 -4.31 4.39 -9.26
C MET A 75 -4.47 5.88 -8.94
N ILE A 76 -3.57 6.72 -9.44
CA ILE A 76 -3.61 8.18 -9.28
C ILE A 76 -4.84 8.75 -9.98
N ASP A 77 -5.07 8.38 -11.23
CA ASP A 77 -6.22 8.86 -12.01
C ASP A 77 -7.54 8.52 -11.31
N ARG A 78 -7.65 7.30 -10.79
CA ARG A 78 -8.84 6.88 -10.05
C ARG A 78 -8.97 7.58 -8.69
N ALA A 79 -7.87 7.84 -7.99
CA ALA A 79 -7.89 8.56 -6.72
C ALA A 79 -8.25 10.05 -6.89
N LEU A 80 -7.90 10.66 -8.04
CA LEU A 80 -8.35 12.00 -8.41
C LEU A 80 -9.86 12.03 -8.64
N GLN A 81 -10.40 11.07 -9.42
CA GLN A 81 -11.83 10.95 -9.66
C GLN A 81 -12.63 10.75 -8.36
N ASP A 82 -12.10 9.94 -7.44
CA ASP A 82 -12.74 9.66 -6.15
C ASP A 82 -12.48 10.77 -5.09
N GLY A 83 -11.76 11.85 -5.44
CA GLY A 83 -11.49 12.98 -4.53
C GLY A 83 -10.54 12.66 -3.36
N ILE A 84 -9.79 11.56 -3.42
CA ILE A 84 -8.87 11.12 -2.36
C ILE A 84 -7.57 11.92 -2.37
N ILE A 85 -7.17 12.40 -3.55
CA ILE A 85 -6.01 13.27 -3.76
C ILE A 85 -6.42 14.46 -4.62
N ASN A 86 -5.68 15.56 -4.49
CA ASN A 86 -5.94 16.80 -5.22
C ASN A 86 -5.12 16.86 -6.53
N PRO A 87 -5.49 17.71 -7.52
CA PRO A 87 -4.71 17.87 -8.76
C PRO A 87 -3.23 18.22 -8.55
N GLY A 88 -2.88 18.91 -7.46
CA GLY A 88 -1.51 19.18 -7.00
C GLY A 88 -0.84 18.01 -6.26
N TRP A 89 -1.21 16.76 -6.57
CA TRP A 89 -0.74 15.58 -5.83
C TRP A 89 0.77 15.34 -5.93
N ARG A 90 1.43 15.86 -6.96
CA ARG A 90 2.87 15.65 -7.22
C ARG A 90 3.73 16.12 -6.05
N ASP A 91 3.34 17.21 -5.39
CA ASP A 91 4.05 17.76 -4.23
C ASP A 91 3.93 16.87 -2.97
N ASN A 92 2.99 15.92 -2.98
CA ASN A 92 2.74 14.99 -1.89
C ASN A 92 3.26 13.58 -2.17
N VAL A 93 3.94 13.39 -3.31
CA VAL A 93 4.57 12.12 -3.65
C VAL A 93 5.70 11.84 -2.67
N TRP A 94 5.84 10.57 -2.28
CA TRP A 94 6.84 10.17 -1.30
C TRP A 94 7.48 8.85 -1.67
N ASP A 95 8.73 8.66 -1.25
CA ASP A 95 9.49 7.43 -1.36
C ASP A 95 9.97 6.98 0.04
N ASP A 96 10.48 5.75 0.13
CA ASP A 96 11.07 5.15 1.35
C ASP A 96 12.57 5.37 1.49
#